data_AF-A0A7S1HAQ3-F1
#
_entry.id   AF-A0A7S1HAQ3-F1
#
_cell.length_a   1.000
_cell.length_b   1.000
_cell.length_c   1.000
_cell.angle_alpha   90.00
_cell.angle_beta   90.00
_cell.angle_gamma   90.00
#
_symmetry.space_group_name_H-M   'P 1'
#
loop_
_entity.id
_entity.type
_entity.pdbx_description
1 polymer ?
#
loop_
_entity_poly.entity_id
_entity_poly.type
_entity_poly.pdbx_seq_one_letter_code
_entity_poly.pdbx_strand_id
1 'polypeptide(L)'
;EEPNKAGRIYLFGKVKTGEKGGQPVYSSCCVHVDNVKRTTYLLPRERLLDVEGEETEQKVDIINHVFPEFAAIARTKGIKNHRAKPVKRSYMYHFQDPDVPPEATYLKVCYPADYPALDPALEGRSFKRIFGATQSSLELFLLKRDLMGPCWLKISGVEGVDAPLSWCKSEVRVCDPKRVAKMTGDKVPDSPSLTVMSLHMQTVLNEREHSNEIVMLSALVHPEVSIEQQTERPEHKLYSFTGVRKLEGAAWPLDVQQKFEEANKAHTHAQKSLHGNERALLSFFLAKLHTIDPDVIVGHNFIGFDLDVLLHRMNRIKVVGWSKLGRLRRTVMPKLQANAGGMGQATWAEKQVMAGGLGCGSFFAAK
;
A
#
# COMPACT_ATOMS: atom_id res chain seq x y z
N GLU A 1 2.90 2.52 -3.40
CA GLU A 1 4.12 3.19 -3.88
C GLU A 1 5.02 3.42 -2.69
N GLU A 2 6.32 3.12 -2.81
CA GLU A 2 7.28 3.46 -1.75
C GLU A 2 7.68 4.93 -1.90
N PRO A 3 7.56 5.78 -0.87
CA PRO A 3 7.84 7.22 -0.99
C PRO A 3 9.28 7.50 -1.42
N ASN A 4 10.20 6.62 -1.01
CA ASN A 4 11.63 6.76 -1.24
C ASN A 4 12.11 6.03 -2.50
N LYS A 5 11.22 5.35 -3.24
CA LYS A 5 11.54 4.63 -4.48
C LYS A 5 10.53 4.99 -5.56
N ALA A 6 10.69 6.19 -6.10
CA ALA A 6 9.87 6.68 -7.19
C ALA A 6 9.92 5.72 -8.39
N GLY A 7 8.79 5.50 -9.07
CA GLY A 7 8.72 4.62 -10.23
C GLY A 7 8.58 3.13 -9.92
N ARG A 8 8.54 2.74 -8.64
CA ARG A 8 8.26 1.37 -8.19
C ARG A 8 6.91 1.29 -7.47
N ILE A 9 6.10 0.32 -7.87
CA ILE A 9 4.79 0.03 -7.27
C ILE A 9 4.77 -1.43 -6.82
N TYR A 10 4.16 -1.68 -5.68
CA TYR A 10 3.87 -3.02 -5.19
C TYR A 10 2.38 -3.24 -5.26
N LEU A 11 1.96 -4.29 -5.97
CA LEU A 11 0.58 -4.76 -5.98
C LEU A 11 0.50 -5.98 -5.08
N PHE A 12 -0.54 -6.05 -4.26
CA PHE A 12 -0.81 -7.18 -3.38
C PHE A 12 -2.16 -7.78 -3.76
N GLY A 13 -2.22 -9.10 -3.80
CA GLY A 13 -3.44 -9.81 -4.16
C GLY A 13 -3.31 -11.30 -3.94
N LYS A 14 -4.09 -12.06 -4.70
CA LYS A 14 -4.09 -13.51 -4.68
C LYS A 14 -3.72 -14.10 -6.03
N VAL A 15 -3.07 -15.25 -5.99
CA VAL A 15 -2.76 -16.08 -7.16
C VAL A 15 -3.30 -17.49 -6.94
N LYS A 16 -3.87 -18.08 -7.99
CA LYS A 16 -4.29 -19.47 -7.97
C LYS A 16 -3.04 -20.36 -7.95
N THR A 17 -2.92 -21.21 -6.94
CA THR A 17 -1.78 -22.12 -6.75
C THR A 17 -2.12 -23.57 -7.05
N GLY A 18 -3.41 -23.90 -7.14
CA GLY A 18 -3.87 -25.23 -7.47
C GLY A 18 -5.38 -25.33 -7.28
N GLU A 19 -5.85 -26.57 -7.16
CA GLU A 19 -7.23 -26.91 -6.88
C GLU A 19 -7.27 -28.01 -5.81
N LYS A 20 -8.23 -27.92 -4.90
CA LYS A 20 -8.47 -28.93 -3.87
C LYS A 20 -9.96 -29.22 -3.80
N GLY A 21 -10.35 -30.46 -4.05
CA GLY A 21 -11.77 -30.86 -4.06
C GLY A 21 -12.60 -30.11 -5.11
N GLY A 22 -12.02 -29.78 -6.26
CA GLY A 22 -12.68 -29.03 -7.34
C GLY A 22 -12.77 -27.51 -7.10
N GLN A 23 -12.29 -26.99 -5.98
CA GLN A 23 -12.27 -25.57 -5.67
C GLN A 23 -10.86 -24.97 -5.85
N PRO A 24 -10.72 -23.76 -6.42
CA PRO A 24 -9.43 -23.12 -6.61
C PRO A 24 -8.81 -22.73 -5.26
N VAL A 25 -7.53 -23.06 -5.08
CA VAL A 25 -6.76 -22.69 -3.89
C VAL A 25 -5.91 -21.46 -4.21
N TYR A 26 -6.06 -20.43 -3.38
CA TYR A 26 -5.37 -19.17 -3.55
C TYR A 26 -4.31 -18.94 -2.47
N SER A 27 -3.20 -18.32 -2.86
CA SER A 27 -2.18 -17.81 -1.94
C SER A 27 -1.98 -16.32 -2.14
N SER A 28 -1.45 -15.63 -1.13
CA SER A 28 -1.03 -14.24 -1.30
C SER A 28 0.08 -14.12 -2.34
N CYS A 29 0.05 -13.04 -3.10
CA CYS A 29 1.11 -12.68 -4.02
C CYS A 29 1.44 -11.18 -3.95
N CYS A 30 2.72 -10.88 -4.16
CA CYS A 30 3.19 -9.52 -4.37
C CYS A 30 3.80 -9.39 -5.77
N VAL A 31 3.40 -8.34 -6.49
CA VAL A 31 3.94 -8.01 -7.81
C VAL A 31 4.68 -6.69 -7.73
N HIS A 32 5.97 -6.71 -8.07
CA HIS A 32 6.80 -5.52 -8.17
C HIS A 32 6.70 -4.97 -9.59
N VAL A 33 6.11 -3.79 -9.74
CA VAL A 33 6.01 -3.09 -11.01
C VAL A 33 7.03 -1.97 -11.03
N ASP A 34 8.08 -2.16 -11.83
CA ASP A 34 9.20 -1.23 -11.95
C ASP A 34 9.08 -0.34 -13.19
N ASN A 35 9.97 0.65 -13.29
CA ASN A 35 10.11 1.53 -14.44
C ASN A 35 8.83 2.31 -14.80
N VAL A 36 8.01 2.65 -13.80
CA VAL A 36 6.91 3.60 -14.00
C VAL A 36 7.54 4.97 -14.26
N LYS A 37 7.39 5.45 -15.49
CA LYS A 37 8.00 6.71 -15.95
C LYS A 37 7.10 7.88 -15.60
N ARG A 38 7.70 8.98 -15.11
CA ARG A 38 7.04 10.29 -15.02
C ARG A 38 6.51 10.67 -16.38
N THR A 39 5.35 11.29 -16.43
CA THR A 39 4.71 11.74 -17.67
C THR A 39 4.21 13.14 -17.47
N THR A 40 4.80 14.07 -18.22
CA THR A 40 4.45 15.49 -18.15
C THR A 40 3.98 15.97 -19.52
N TYR A 41 3.15 17.01 -19.52
CA TYR A 41 2.61 17.61 -20.73
C TYR A 41 2.92 19.11 -20.68
N LEU A 42 3.74 19.58 -21.62
CA LEU A 42 4.07 21.00 -21.73
C LEU A 42 3.07 21.64 -22.71
N LEU A 43 2.40 22.68 -22.24
CA LEU A 43 1.51 23.52 -23.04
C LEU A 43 2.34 24.59 -23.77
N PRO A 44 2.44 24.58 -25.11
CA PRO A 44 3.10 25.64 -25.84
C PRO A 44 2.40 27.00 -25.62
N ARG A 45 3.16 28.09 -25.68
CA ARG A 45 2.61 29.44 -25.84
C ARG A 45 2.09 29.62 -27.28
N GLU A 46 1.28 30.64 -27.53
CA GLU A 46 0.88 30.97 -28.90
C GLU A 46 2.06 31.59 -29.68
N ARG A 47 2.80 32.48 -29.01
CA ARG A 47 3.97 33.21 -29.51
C ARG A 47 5.17 33.00 -28.60
N LEU A 48 6.37 33.04 -29.16
CA LEU A 48 7.61 32.94 -28.40
C LEU A 48 7.83 34.20 -27.56
N LEU A 49 8.40 34.04 -26.36
CA LEU A 49 8.92 35.16 -25.60
C LEU A 49 10.37 35.47 -25.98
N ASP A 50 10.73 36.74 -25.95
CA ASP A 50 12.10 37.19 -26.12
C ASP A 50 12.95 36.99 -24.84
N VAL A 51 14.12 37.62 -24.79
CA VAL A 51 15.03 37.58 -23.64
C VAL A 51 14.53 38.39 -22.44
N GLU A 52 13.67 39.38 -22.67
CA GLU A 52 13.12 40.31 -21.69
C GLU A 52 11.75 39.84 -21.15
N GLY A 53 11.13 38.87 -21.83
CA GLY A 53 9.87 38.24 -21.43
C GLY A 53 8.66 38.70 -22.25
N GLU A 54 8.88 39.48 -23.31
CA GLU A 54 7.81 40.06 -24.14
C GLU A 54 7.43 39.14 -25.31
N GLU A 55 6.17 39.19 -25.74
CA GLU A 55 5.66 38.35 -26.83
C GLU A 55 6.19 38.81 -28.20
N THR A 56 6.82 37.89 -28.93
CA THR A 56 7.32 38.12 -30.29
C THR A 56 6.27 37.83 -31.36
N GLU A 57 6.56 38.18 -32.62
CA GLU A 57 5.68 37.80 -33.73
C GLU A 57 5.77 36.32 -34.14
N GLN A 58 6.77 35.59 -33.65
CA GLN A 58 7.03 34.22 -34.05
C GLN A 58 6.12 33.23 -33.32
N LYS A 59 5.34 32.46 -34.07
CA LYS A 59 4.50 31.38 -33.53
C LYS A 59 5.36 30.23 -32.99
N VAL A 60 4.93 29.67 -31.86
CA VAL A 60 5.63 28.52 -31.27
C VAL A 60 5.35 27.25 -32.06
N ASP A 61 6.40 26.70 -32.66
CA ASP A 61 6.46 25.28 -33.04
C ASP A 61 6.93 24.37 -31.88
N ILE A 62 6.25 23.24 -31.71
CA ILE A 62 6.52 22.28 -30.61
C ILE A 62 7.85 21.54 -30.80
N ILE A 63 8.21 21.21 -32.04
CA ILE A 63 9.40 20.39 -32.32
C ILE A 63 10.65 21.27 -32.35
N ASN A 64 10.55 22.46 -32.92
CA ASN A 64 11.68 23.36 -33.14
C ASN A 64 11.95 24.30 -31.95
N HIS A 65 10.96 24.57 -31.08
CA HIS A 65 11.17 25.47 -29.94
C HIS A 65 10.95 24.77 -28.59
N VAL A 66 9.79 24.11 -28.39
CA VAL A 66 9.44 23.52 -27.08
C VAL A 66 10.33 22.34 -26.74
N PHE A 67 10.62 21.45 -27.70
CA PHE A 67 11.48 20.31 -27.45
C PHE A 67 12.94 20.70 -27.15
N PRO A 68 13.61 21.58 -27.91
CA PRO A 68 14.96 22.04 -27.60
C PRO A 68 15.06 22.77 -26.25
N GLU A 69 14.08 23.61 -25.93
CA GLU A 69 14.02 24.28 -24.63
C GLU A 69 13.89 23.26 -23.49
N PHE A 70 12.95 22.31 -23.61
CA PHE A 70 12.83 21.20 -22.67
C PHE A 70 14.13 20.39 -22.55
N ALA A 71 14.80 20.09 -23.67
CA ALA A 71 16.04 19.34 -23.68
C ALA A 71 17.19 20.09 -22.97
N ALA A 72 17.22 21.42 -23.04
CA ALA A 72 18.12 22.24 -22.23
C ALA A 72 17.79 22.15 -20.73
N ILE A 73 16.53 22.31 -20.36
CA ILE A 73 16.05 22.15 -18.96
C ILE A 73 16.39 20.75 -18.42
N ALA A 74 16.14 19.71 -19.21
CA ALA A 74 16.43 18.33 -18.89
C ALA A 74 17.92 18.13 -18.60
N ARG A 75 18.81 18.70 -19.41
CA ARG A 75 20.26 18.66 -19.19
C ARG A 75 20.66 19.34 -17.88
N THR A 76 20.13 20.52 -17.60
CA THR A 76 20.38 21.25 -16.35
C THR A 76 19.92 20.47 -15.12
N LYS A 77 18.80 19.76 -15.23
CA LYS A 77 18.26 18.89 -14.16
C LYS A 77 18.86 17.48 -14.13
N GLY A 78 19.86 17.18 -14.97
CA GLY A 78 20.52 15.88 -15.02
C GLY A 78 19.69 14.74 -15.65
N ILE A 79 18.59 15.05 -16.34
CA ILE A 79 17.67 14.09 -16.97
C ILE A 79 18.27 13.62 -18.31
N LYS A 80 19.06 12.55 -18.26
CA LYS A 80 19.76 12.01 -19.44
C LYS A 80 18.83 11.26 -20.40
N ASN A 81 17.89 10.51 -19.86
CA ASN A 81 17.03 9.61 -20.63
C ASN A 81 15.58 10.09 -20.62
N HIS A 82 15.13 10.71 -21.71
CA HIS A 82 13.74 11.14 -21.89
C HIS A 82 13.22 10.79 -23.29
N ARG A 83 11.90 10.68 -23.41
CA ARG A 83 11.20 10.54 -24.69
C ARG A 83 10.14 11.61 -24.79
N ALA A 84 10.11 12.34 -25.89
CA ALA A 84 9.15 13.40 -26.12
C ALA A 84 8.36 13.12 -27.40
N LYS A 85 7.08 13.47 -27.42
CA LYS A 85 6.26 13.47 -28.64
C LYS A 85 5.11 14.47 -28.57
N PRO A 86 4.74 15.12 -29.68
CA PRO A 86 3.51 15.91 -29.74
C PRO A 86 2.28 15.02 -29.53
N VAL A 87 1.30 15.48 -28.75
CA VAL A 87 0.02 14.79 -28.56
C VAL A 87 -1.12 15.80 -28.44
N LYS A 88 -2.23 15.54 -29.13
CA LYS A 88 -3.47 16.30 -28.92
C LYS A 88 -4.15 15.83 -27.63
N ARG A 89 -4.52 16.74 -26.74
CA ARG A 89 -5.26 16.45 -25.50
C ARG A 89 -6.31 17.52 -25.25
N SER A 90 -7.42 17.09 -24.66
CA SER A 90 -8.47 17.98 -24.17
C SER A 90 -8.21 18.29 -22.70
N TYR A 91 -8.42 19.56 -22.32
CA TYR A 91 -8.36 20.07 -20.95
C TYR A 91 -9.79 20.21 -20.40
N MET A 92 -9.94 20.19 -19.08
CA MET A 92 -11.18 19.96 -18.32
C MET A 92 -12.45 20.61 -18.91
N TYR A 93 -13.58 19.88 -18.89
CA TYR A 93 -14.88 20.34 -19.41
C TYR A 93 -15.66 21.24 -18.43
N HIS A 94 -15.37 21.16 -17.12
CA HIS A 94 -16.17 21.80 -16.06
C HIS A 94 -15.49 22.96 -15.31
N PHE A 95 -14.18 23.13 -15.47
CA PHE A 95 -13.43 24.21 -14.85
C PHE A 95 -12.54 24.82 -15.93
N GLN A 96 -13.03 25.90 -16.55
CA GLN A 96 -12.27 26.61 -17.58
C GLN A 96 -11.28 27.52 -16.88
N ASP A 97 -10.02 27.10 -16.93
CA ASP A 97 -8.91 28.01 -16.69
C ASP A 97 -8.79 28.88 -17.96
N PRO A 98 -8.97 30.21 -17.88
CA PRO A 98 -8.96 31.09 -19.06
C PRO A 98 -7.62 31.03 -19.80
N ASP A 99 -6.55 30.64 -19.11
CA ASP A 99 -5.21 30.58 -19.66
C ASP A 99 -4.90 29.30 -20.44
N VAL A 100 -5.84 28.33 -20.46
CA VAL A 100 -5.62 27.03 -21.11
C VAL A 100 -6.76 26.66 -22.06
N PRO A 101 -6.45 26.42 -23.34
CA PRO A 101 -7.47 26.09 -24.34
C PRO A 101 -8.13 24.73 -24.05
N PRO A 102 -9.42 24.55 -24.40
CA PRO A 102 -10.14 23.29 -24.22
C PRO A 102 -9.51 22.10 -24.95
N GLU A 103 -8.90 22.34 -26.12
CA GLU A 103 -8.10 21.36 -26.83
C GLU A 103 -6.80 22.01 -27.31
N ALA A 104 -5.67 21.33 -27.08
CA ALA A 104 -4.39 21.76 -27.59
C ALA A 104 -3.48 20.59 -27.93
N THR A 105 -2.42 20.89 -28.67
CA THR A 105 -1.31 19.97 -28.88
C THR A 105 -0.23 20.26 -27.84
N TYR A 106 0.10 19.25 -27.05
CA TYR A 106 1.08 19.33 -25.97
C TYR A 106 2.35 18.57 -26.36
N LEU A 107 3.49 18.98 -25.84
CA LEU A 107 4.68 18.12 -25.83
C LEU A 107 4.57 17.15 -24.66
N LYS A 108 4.27 15.87 -24.95
CA LYS A 108 4.29 14.82 -23.93
C LYS A 108 5.71 14.35 -23.73
N VAL A 109 6.22 14.50 -22.51
CA VAL A 109 7.54 14.03 -22.11
C VAL A 109 7.40 12.88 -21.12
N CYS A 110 8.17 11.81 -21.34
CA CYS A 110 8.28 10.67 -20.44
C CYS A 110 9.73 10.38 -20.09
N TYR A 111 10.05 10.29 -18.80
CA TYR A 111 11.39 9.99 -18.29
C TYR A 111 11.32 9.13 -17.01
N PRO A 112 12.36 8.36 -16.66
CA PRO A 112 12.39 7.54 -15.44
C PRO A 112 12.08 8.36 -14.18
N ALA A 113 11.38 7.76 -13.22
CA ALA A 113 10.96 8.46 -12.01
C ALA A 113 12.09 8.68 -10.99
N ASP A 114 13.23 8.02 -11.17
CA ASP A 114 14.48 8.23 -10.42
C ASP A 114 15.04 9.65 -10.60
N TYR A 115 14.68 10.31 -11.71
CA TYR A 115 15.00 11.71 -11.94
C TYR A 115 14.04 12.64 -11.19
N PRO A 116 14.49 13.87 -10.84
CA PRO A 116 13.66 14.84 -10.15
C PRO A 116 12.40 15.18 -10.94
N ALA A 117 11.30 15.41 -10.23
CA ALA A 117 10.09 15.96 -10.83
C ALA A 117 10.38 17.37 -11.41
N LEU A 118 9.67 17.72 -12.49
CA LEU A 118 9.67 19.10 -12.95
C LEU A 118 8.91 19.97 -11.96
N ASP A 119 9.26 21.24 -11.90
CA ASP A 119 8.50 22.19 -11.09
C ASP A 119 7.23 22.54 -11.88
N PRO A 120 6.02 22.38 -11.32
CA PRO A 120 4.79 22.75 -12.00
C PRO A 120 4.70 24.26 -12.33
N ALA A 121 5.39 25.11 -11.57
CA ALA A 121 5.46 26.55 -11.79
C ALA A 121 6.55 26.97 -12.79
N LEU A 122 7.34 26.00 -13.31
CA LEU A 122 8.33 26.30 -14.33
C LEU A 122 7.62 26.74 -15.61
N GLU A 123 7.97 27.93 -16.08
CA GLU A 123 7.59 28.45 -17.38
C GLU A 123 8.84 28.63 -18.24
N GLY A 124 8.64 28.58 -19.56
CA GLY A 124 9.68 28.82 -20.54
C GLY A 124 9.29 29.89 -21.54
N ARG A 125 10.21 30.17 -22.46
CA ARG A 125 9.99 31.08 -23.58
C ARG A 125 9.01 30.51 -24.60
N SER A 126 8.99 29.19 -24.75
CA SER A 126 8.14 28.50 -25.73
C SER A 126 6.95 27.76 -25.10
N PHE A 127 6.95 27.51 -23.79
CA PHE A 127 5.85 26.84 -23.11
C PHE A 127 5.35 27.64 -21.90
N LYS A 128 4.03 27.65 -21.73
CA LYS A 128 3.34 28.42 -20.69
C LYS A 128 3.19 27.62 -19.40
N ARG A 129 2.87 26.33 -19.49
CA ARG A 129 2.52 25.52 -18.31
C ARG A 129 2.92 24.06 -18.44
N ILE A 130 3.20 23.43 -17.30
CA ILE A 130 3.53 22.01 -17.20
C ILE A 130 2.45 21.27 -16.42
N PHE A 131 1.84 20.27 -17.04
CA PHE A 131 0.88 19.37 -16.39
C PHE A 131 1.51 18.01 -16.05
N GLY A 132 0.97 17.34 -15.03
CA GLY A 132 1.40 16.00 -14.60
C GLY A 132 2.75 15.95 -13.88
N ALA A 133 3.31 17.11 -13.52
CA ALA A 133 4.61 17.20 -12.85
C ALA A 133 4.62 16.54 -11.45
N THR A 134 3.53 16.72 -10.70
CA THR A 134 3.34 16.21 -9.33
C THR A 134 2.63 14.85 -9.26
N GLN A 135 2.31 14.26 -10.42
CA GLN A 135 1.55 13.02 -10.47
C GLN A 135 2.32 11.84 -9.86
N SER A 136 1.67 11.10 -8.96
CA SER A 136 2.27 9.93 -8.32
C SER A 136 2.44 8.76 -9.30
N SER A 137 3.40 7.86 -9.04
CA SER A 137 3.60 6.68 -9.90
C SER A 137 2.37 5.78 -9.84
N LEU A 138 1.78 5.62 -8.65
CA LEU A 138 0.58 4.81 -8.44
C LEU A 138 -0.60 5.32 -9.27
N GLU A 139 -0.93 6.61 -9.17
CA GLU A 139 -2.03 7.21 -9.91
C GLU A 139 -1.83 7.05 -11.42
N LEU A 140 -0.63 7.39 -11.92
CA LEU A 140 -0.31 7.26 -13.33
C LEU A 140 -0.44 5.83 -13.84
N PHE A 141 -0.05 4.85 -13.01
CA PHE A 141 -0.18 3.44 -13.32
C PHE A 141 -1.64 3.00 -13.37
N LEU A 142 -2.44 3.30 -12.35
CA LEU A 142 -3.86 2.93 -12.29
C LEU A 142 -4.63 3.52 -13.47
N LEU A 143 -4.43 4.81 -13.78
CA LEU A 143 -5.09 5.49 -14.90
C LEU A 143 -4.68 4.91 -16.26
N LYS A 144 -3.38 4.68 -16.48
CA LYS A 144 -2.90 4.15 -17.78
C LYS A 144 -3.26 2.69 -18.02
N ARG A 145 -3.49 1.92 -16.95
CA ARG A 145 -3.84 0.50 -17.01
C ARG A 145 -5.34 0.24 -16.81
N ASP A 146 -6.13 1.31 -16.66
CA ASP A 146 -7.59 1.26 -16.48
C ASP A 146 -8.01 0.39 -15.28
N LEU A 147 -7.32 0.57 -14.15
CA LEU A 147 -7.53 -0.22 -12.94
C LEU A 147 -8.45 0.52 -11.97
N MET A 148 -9.74 0.21 -12.06
CA MET A 148 -10.81 0.79 -11.24
C MET A 148 -11.15 -0.11 -10.04
N GLY A 149 -10.18 -0.33 -9.15
CA GLY A 149 -10.36 -1.17 -7.95
C GLY A 149 -9.88 -2.62 -8.11
N PRO A 150 -10.22 -3.50 -7.15
CA PRO A 150 -9.82 -4.91 -7.18
C PRO A 150 -10.32 -5.62 -8.44
N CYS A 151 -9.42 -6.25 -9.19
CA CYS A 151 -9.75 -7.01 -10.39
C CYS A 151 -8.66 -8.03 -10.72
N TRP A 152 -8.99 -8.96 -11.62
CA TRP A 152 -8.03 -9.90 -12.16
C TRP A 152 -7.06 -9.22 -13.15
N LEU A 153 -5.78 -9.52 -12.98
CA LEU A 153 -4.69 -8.99 -13.81
C LEU A 153 -3.99 -10.12 -14.56
N LYS A 154 -3.81 -9.93 -15.87
CA LYS A 154 -2.91 -10.74 -16.69
C LYS A 154 -1.56 -10.05 -16.76
N ILE A 155 -0.54 -10.74 -16.27
CA ILE A 155 0.81 -10.22 -16.18
C ILE A 155 1.71 -11.05 -17.08
N SER A 156 2.47 -10.39 -17.96
CA SER A 156 3.38 -11.03 -18.90
C SER A 156 4.83 -10.65 -18.62
N GLY A 157 5.78 -11.50 -19.04
CA GLY A 157 7.21 -11.26 -18.87
C GLY A 157 7.60 -11.00 -17.41
N VAL A 158 7.12 -11.89 -16.53
CA VAL A 158 7.47 -11.91 -15.10
C VAL A 158 8.88 -12.43 -14.91
N GLU A 159 9.56 -11.87 -13.93
CA GLU A 159 10.91 -12.24 -13.51
C GLU A 159 10.87 -12.66 -12.03
N GLY A 160 11.80 -13.53 -11.63
CA GLY A 160 12.01 -13.84 -10.22
C GLY A 160 12.55 -12.63 -9.46
N VAL A 161 12.43 -12.67 -8.12
CA VAL A 161 13.02 -11.65 -7.25
C VAL A 161 14.22 -12.24 -6.53
N ASP A 162 15.38 -11.58 -6.63
CA ASP A 162 16.64 -12.06 -6.03
C ASP A 162 16.59 -12.11 -4.50
N ALA A 163 15.93 -11.13 -3.88
CA ALA A 163 15.71 -11.06 -2.45
C ALA A 163 14.25 -10.67 -2.16
N PRO A 164 13.51 -11.48 -1.38
CA PRO A 164 12.11 -11.21 -1.11
C PRO A 164 11.94 -9.88 -0.37
N LEU A 165 11.13 -8.99 -0.94
CA LEU A 165 10.72 -7.72 -0.35
C LEU A 165 9.32 -7.79 0.25
N SER A 166 8.61 -8.90 0.08
CA SER A 166 7.29 -9.13 0.67
C SER A 166 7.29 -10.29 1.67
N TRP A 167 6.26 -10.31 2.52
CA TRP A 167 5.90 -11.46 3.37
C TRP A 167 4.88 -12.37 2.67
N CYS A 168 4.54 -12.11 1.40
CA CYS A 168 3.64 -12.94 0.63
C CYS A 168 4.27 -14.30 0.30
N LYS A 169 3.41 -15.29 0.02
CA LYS A 169 3.85 -16.64 -0.36
C LYS A 169 4.50 -16.68 -1.74
N SER A 170 4.03 -15.84 -2.65
CA SER A 170 4.57 -15.71 -4.02
C SER A 170 4.99 -14.27 -4.29
N GLU A 171 6.13 -14.09 -4.95
CA GLU A 171 6.66 -12.76 -5.27
C GLU A 171 7.24 -12.76 -6.68
N VAL A 172 6.84 -11.78 -7.49
CA VAL A 172 7.30 -11.65 -8.89
C VAL A 172 7.59 -10.21 -9.24
N ARG A 173 8.47 -10.00 -10.21
CA ARG A 173 8.84 -8.68 -10.72
C ARG A 173 8.44 -8.51 -12.17
N VAL A 174 8.06 -7.29 -12.54
CA VAL A 174 7.73 -6.89 -13.89
C VAL A 174 8.42 -5.57 -14.21
N CYS A 175 9.31 -5.60 -15.19
CA CYS A 175 10.14 -4.45 -15.57
C CYS A 175 9.42 -3.43 -16.47
N ASP A 176 8.25 -3.74 -17.04
CA ASP A 176 7.46 -2.79 -17.84
C ASP A 176 6.00 -2.75 -17.33
N PRO A 177 5.51 -1.61 -16.82
CA PRO A 177 4.14 -1.46 -16.34
C PRO A 177 3.08 -1.78 -17.40
N LYS A 178 3.43 -1.69 -18.69
CA LYS A 178 2.52 -2.05 -19.79
C LYS A 178 2.22 -3.54 -19.89
N ARG A 179 3.03 -4.40 -19.26
CA ARG A 179 2.83 -5.84 -19.23
C ARG A 179 1.79 -6.31 -18.22
N VAL A 180 1.28 -5.41 -17.38
CA VAL A 180 0.20 -5.66 -16.40
C VAL A 180 -1.13 -5.23 -16.99
N ALA A 181 -1.95 -6.12 -17.52
CA ALA A 181 -3.23 -5.79 -18.15
C ALA A 181 -4.41 -6.25 -17.28
N LYS A 182 -5.49 -5.47 -17.23
CA LYS A 182 -6.78 -5.91 -16.70
C LYS A 182 -7.30 -7.06 -17.56
N MET A 183 -7.80 -8.12 -16.93
CA MET A 183 -8.50 -9.18 -17.64
C MET A 183 -9.94 -8.73 -17.94
N THR A 184 -10.42 -9.01 -19.15
CA THR A 184 -11.76 -8.65 -19.61
C THR A 184 -12.41 -9.82 -20.36
N GLY A 185 -13.74 -9.86 -20.36
CA GLY A 185 -14.55 -10.88 -21.06
C GLY A 185 -14.75 -12.17 -20.27
N ASP A 186 -15.26 -13.21 -20.93
CA ASP A 186 -15.73 -14.47 -20.31
C ASP A 186 -14.62 -15.36 -19.73
N LYS A 187 -13.36 -14.94 -19.84
CA LYS A 187 -12.18 -15.66 -19.31
C LYS A 187 -11.73 -15.14 -17.94
N VAL A 188 -12.47 -14.20 -17.35
CA VAL A 188 -12.19 -13.67 -16.02
C VAL A 188 -12.69 -14.70 -15.00
N PRO A 189 -11.81 -15.23 -14.12
CA PRO A 189 -12.24 -16.14 -13.06
C PRO A 189 -13.13 -15.43 -12.04
N ASP A 190 -13.91 -16.21 -11.28
CA ASP A 190 -14.66 -15.68 -10.14
C ASP A 190 -13.72 -15.05 -9.10
N SER A 191 -14.26 -14.11 -8.34
CA SER A 191 -13.52 -13.42 -7.29
C SER A 191 -13.03 -14.42 -6.22
N PRO A 192 -11.74 -14.38 -5.85
CA PRO A 192 -11.20 -15.29 -4.85
C PRO A 192 -11.75 -14.96 -3.46
N SER A 193 -11.95 -15.99 -2.63
CA SER A 193 -12.29 -15.78 -1.23
C SER A 193 -11.12 -15.13 -0.48
N LEU A 194 -11.45 -14.30 0.52
CA LEU A 194 -10.49 -13.58 1.35
C LEU A 194 -10.35 -14.22 2.73
N THR A 195 -9.14 -14.15 3.27
CA THR A 195 -8.85 -14.52 4.64
C THR A 195 -9.03 -13.29 5.52
N VAL A 196 -10.04 -13.30 6.37
CA VAL A 196 -10.40 -12.19 7.25
C VAL A 196 -10.09 -12.56 8.69
N MET A 197 -9.40 -11.66 9.38
CA MET A 197 -9.06 -11.82 10.80
C MET A 197 -9.68 -10.67 11.59
N SER A 198 -10.55 -10.99 12.55
CA SER A 198 -11.01 -10.04 13.56
C SER A 198 -10.04 -10.04 14.74
N LEU A 199 -9.58 -8.86 15.15
CA LEU A 199 -8.61 -8.67 16.22
C LEU A 199 -9.24 -7.91 17.38
N HIS A 200 -9.02 -8.40 18.60
CA HIS A 200 -9.29 -7.70 19.84
C HIS A 200 -8.02 -7.61 20.68
N MET A 201 -7.74 -6.41 21.19
CA MET A 201 -6.59 -6.11 22.02
C MET A 201 -7.05 -5.54 23.36
N GLN A 202 -6.48 -6.05 24.45
CA GLN A 202 -6.65 -5.45 25.78
C GLN A 202 -5.34 -4.84 26.25
N THR A 203 -5.44 -3.61 26.75
CA THR A 203 -4.32 -2.83 27.26
C THR A 203 -4.54 -2.47 28.73
N VAL A 204 -3.46 -2.27 29.46
CA VAL A 204 -3.46 -1.75 30.83
C VAL A 204 -2.52 -0.56 30.88
N LEU A 205 -2.91 0.50 31.57
CA LEU A 205 -2.06 1.67 31.77
C LEU A 205 -0.98 1.33 32.80
N ASN A 206 0.29 1.40 32.40
CA ASN A 206 1.39 1.41 33.35
C ASN A 206 1.56 2.84 33.88
N GLU A 207 1.18 3.04 35.15
CA GLU A 207 1.23 4.36 35.81
C GLU A 207 2.66 4.91 35.92
N ARG A 208 3.68 4.05 36.04
CA ARG A 208 5.07 4.48 36.19
C ARG A 208 5.64 5.02 34.88
N GLU A 209 5.30 4.36 33.78
CA GLU A 209 5.82 4.69 32.46
C GLU A 209 4.86 5.55 31.64
N HIS A 210 3.70 5.92 32.20
CA HIS A 210 2.60 6.62 31.54
C HIS A 210 2.31 6.07 30.13
N SER A 211 2.28 4.75 30.01
CA SER A 211 2.15 4.08 28.72
C SER A 211 1.22 2.89 28.79
N ASN A 212 0.43 2.70 27.74
CA ASN A 212 -0.45 1.54 27.60
C ASN A 212 0.38 0.32 27.25
N GLU A 213 0.27 -0.76 28.02
CA GLU A 213 0.92 -2.02 27.73
C GLU A 213 -0.09 -3.07 27.27
N ILE A 214 0.30 -3.93 26.35
CA ILE A 214 -0.59 -4.94 25.77
C ILE A 214 -0.57 -6.18 26.66
N VAL A 215 -1.74 -6.57 27.19
CA VAL A 215 -1.86 -7.70 28.13
C VAL A 215 -2.45 -8.94 27.46
N MET A 216 -3.37 -8.73 26.52
CA MET A 216 -4.03 -9.79 25.78
C MET A 216 -4.20 -9.40 24.32
N LEU A 217 -3.99 -10.37 23.44
CA LEU A 217 -4.40 -10.33 22.04
C LEU A 217 -5.25 -11.56 21.74
N SER A 218 -6.44 -11.35 21.19
CA SER A 218 -7.33 -12.40 20.74
C SER A 218 -7.71 -12.15 19.30
N ALA A 219 -7.71 -13.19 18.46
CA ALA A 219 -8.13 -13.07 17.08
C ALA A 219 -9.02 -14.23 16.65
N LEU A 220 -10.02 -13.93 15.82
CA LEU A 220 -10.90 -14.89 15.15
C LEU A 220 -10.64 -14.82 13.64
N VAL A 221 -10.46 -15.97 13.00
CA VAL A 221 -10.09 -16.06 11.59
C VAL A 221 -11.16 -16.81 10.80
N HIS A 222 -11.53 -16.26 9.65
CA HIS A 222 -12.30 -16.93 8.62
C HIS A 222 -11.47 -16.95 7.32
N PRO A 223 -11.01 -18.12 6.84
CA PRO A 223 -10.12 -18.20 5.69
C PRO A 223 -10.79 -17.97 4.33
N GLU A 224 -12.11 -18.21 4.25
CA GLU A 224 -12.87 -18.28 3.00
C GLU A 224 -14.05 -17.29 2.95
N VAL A 225 -13.82 -16.01 3.23
CA VAL A 225 -14.88 -15.00 3.13
C VAL A 225 -15.13 -14.63 1.67
N SER A 226 -16.36 -14.77 1.18
CA SER A 226 -16.76 -14.32 -0.15
C SER A 226 -17.07 -12.83 -0.14
N ILE A 227 -16.60 -12.12 -1.17
CA ILE A 227 -16.87 -10.69 -1.37
C ILE A 227 -18.21 -10.48 -2.10
N GLU A 228 -18.55 -11.41 -3.01
CA GLU A 228 -19.71 -11.26 -3.90
C GLU A 228 -20.96 -11.95 -3.37
N GLN A 229 -20.78 -12.99 -2.57
CA GLN A 229 -21.87 -13.85 -2.10
C GLN A 229 -21.90 -13.90 -0.58
N GLN A 230 -23.03 -14.36 -0.06
CA GLN A 230 -23.15 -14.65 1.36
C GLN A 230 -22.10 -15.70 1.76
N THR A 231 -21.28 -15.35 2.75
CA THR A 231 -20.31 -16.29 3.30
C THR A 231 -21.02 -17.24 4.24
N GLU A 232 -20.97 -18.54 3.94
CA GLU A 232 -21.38 -19.58 4.87
C GLU A 232 -20.51 -19.55 6.13
N ARG A 233 -21.12 -19.72 7.31
CA ARG A 233 -20.41 -19.68 8.60
C ARG A 233 -20.47 -21.00 9.35
N PRO A 234 -20.00 -22.13 8.77
CA PRO A 234 -19.96 -23.37 9.52
C PRO A 234 -18.88 -23.28 10.61
N GLU A 235 -19.19 -23.79 11.80
CA GLU A 235 -18.33 -23.64 12.99
C GLU A 235 -16.90 -24.16 12.79
N HIS A 236 -16.72 -25.20 11.95
CA HIS A 236 -15.41 -25.81 11.67
C HIS A 236 -14.48 -24.96 10.79
N LYS A 237 -15.00 -23.95 10.06
CA LYS A 237 -14.18 -23.05 9.23
C LYS A 237 -13.64 -21.86 10.02
N LEU A 238 -14.24 -21.57 11.17
CA LEU A 238 -13.81 -20.51 12.07
C LEU A 238 -12.84 -21.10 13.09
N TYR A 239 -11.75 -20.38 13.33
CA TYR A 239 -10.84 -20.70 14.43
C TYR A 239 -10.30 -19.42 15.05
N SER A 240 -9.97 -19.49 16.33
CA SER A 240 -9.45 -18.38 17.08
C SER A 240 -8.17 -18.75 17.81
N PHE A 241 -7.41 -17.72 18.17
CA PHE A 241 -6.31 -17.86 19.11
C PHE A 241 -6.28 -16.68 20.06
N THR A 242 -5.86 -16.94 21.30
CA THR A 242 -5.73 -15.92 22.33
C THR A 242 -4.38 -16.07 23.01
N GLY A 243 -3.62 -14.99 23.04
CA GLY A 243 -2.40 -14.87 23.83
C GLY A 243 -2.64 -13.95 25.03
N VAL A 244 -2.24 -14.40 26.21
CA VAL A 244 -2.25 -13.60 27.44
C VAL A 244 -0.84 -13.56 28.00
N ARG A 245 -0.39 -12.40 28.48
CA ARG A 245 0.92 -12.26 29.12
C ARG A 245 0.82 -11.98 30.62
N LYS A 246 1.91 -12.31 31.32
CA LYS A 246 2.09 -11.99 32.73
C LYS A 246 2.37 -10.49 32.91
N LEU A 247 1.72 -9.85 33.88
CA LEU A 247 2.04 -8.47 34.27
C LEU A 247 3.31 -8.44 35.12
N GLU A 248 4.08 -7.35 35.02
CA GLU A 248 5.27 -7.19 35.84
C GLU A 248 4.91 -7.10 37.33
N GLY A 249 5.63 -7.85 38.16
CA GLY A 249 5.37 -7.91 39.60
C GLY A 249 4.14 -8.74 40.02
N ALA A 250 3.30 -9.18 39.08
CA ALA A 250 2.16 -10.05 39.38
C ALA A 250 2.57 -11.53 39.32
N ALA A 251 1.94 -12.39 40.14
CA ALA A 251 2.02 -13.84 39.97
C ALA A 251 0.91 -14.33 39.03
N TRP A 252 1.14 -15.47 38.38
CA TRP A 252 0.04 -16.17 37.71
C TRP A 252 -0.92 -16.72 38.78
N PRO A 253 -2.25 -16.73 38.53
CA PRO A 253 -3.18 -17.45 39.38
C PRO A 253 -2.82 -18.94 39.46
N LEU A 254 -3.19 -19.58 40.58
CA LEU A 254 -3.03 -21.01 40.77
C LEU A 254 -3.73 -21.79 39.64
N ASP A 255 -3.07 -22.85 39.18
CA ASP A 255 -3.56 -23.78 38.15
C ASP A 255 -3.90 -23.16 36.78
N VAL A 256 -3.49 -21.91 36.51
CA VAL A 256 -3.82 -21.25 35.23
C VAL A 256 -3.29 -22.04 34.03
N GLN A 257 -2.10 -22.63 34.15
CA GLN A 257 -1.48 -23.43 33.11
C GLN A 257 -2.31 -24.67 32.81
N GLN A 258 -2.69 -25.42 33.86
CA GLN A 258 -3.51 -26.61 33.74
C GLN A 258 -4.89 -26.29 33.13
N LYS A 259 -5.56 -25.23 33.60
CA LYS A 259 -6.86 -24.82 33.05
C LYS A 259 -6.79 -24.41 31.58
N PHE A 260 -5.70 -23.78 31.15
CA PHE A 260 -5.47 -23.46 29.74
C PHE A 260 -5.27 -24.72 28.90
N GLU A 261 -4.51 -25.69 29.40
CA GLU A 261 -4.31 -26.98 28.73
C GLU A 261 -5.61 -27.79 28.60
N GLU A 262 -6.41 -27.85 29.67
CA GLU A 262 -7.74 -28.46 29.65
C GLU A 262 -8.67 -27.77 28.65
N ALA A 263 -8.69 -26.43 28.65
CA ALA A 263 -9.49 -25.66 27.70
C ALA A 263 -9.06 -25.86 26.25
N ASN A 264 -7.75 -25.99 25.99
CA ASN A 264 -7.20 -26.23 24.65
C ASN A 264 -7.46 -27.65 24.14
N LYS A 265 -7.50 -28.64 25.04
CA LYS A 265 -7.92 -30.01 24.73
C LYS A 265 -9.40 -30.05 24.36
N ALA A 266 -10.25 -29.31 25.08
CA ALA A 266 -11.68 -29.22 24.79
C ALA A 266 -11.99 -28.41 23.52
N HIS A 267 -11.20 -27.37 23.23
CA HIS A 267 -11.45 -26.44 22.12
C HIS A 267 -10.22 -26.35 21.20
N THR A 268 -10.05 -27.36 20.34
CA THR A 268 -8.92 -27.43 19.41
C THR A 268 -8.85 -26.24 18.44
N HIS A 269 -10.00 -25.66 18.08
CA HIS A 269 -10.12 -24.51 17.19
C HIS A 269 -9.99 -23.15 17.91
N ALA A 270 -9.84 -23.09 19.23
CA ALA A 270 -9.77 -21.85 20.01
C ALA A 270 -8.60 -21.87 21.00
N GLN A 271 -7.38 -21.94 20.45
CA GLN A 271 -6.14 -22.16 21.20
C GLN A 271 -5.76 -20.94 22.05
N LYS A 272 -5.49 -21.17 23.32
CA LYS A 272 -5.08 -20.16 24.30
C LYS A 272 -3.64 -20.39 24.71
N SER A 273 -2.87 -19.32 24.88
CA SER A 273 -1.45 -19.39 25.20
C SER A 273 -1.05 -18.35 26.25
N LEU A 274 -0.14 -18.77 27.14
CA LEU A 274 0.41 -17.93 28.20
C LEU A 274 1.83 -17.52 27.83
N HIS A 275 2.14 -16.24 28.03
CA HIS A 275 3.44 -15.66 27.70
C HIS A 275 4.07 -14.99 28.93
N GLY A 276 5.37 -15.17 29.11
CA GLY A 276 6.09 -14.64 30.28
C GLY A 276 6.21 -13.12 30.32
N ASN A 277 6.17 -12.44 29.16
CA ASN A 277 6.27 -11.00 29.03
C ASN A 277 5.60 -10.49 27.73
N GLU A 278 5.52 -9.17 27.57
CA GLU A 278 4.87 -8.54 26.41
C GLU A 278 5.60 -8.84 25.09
N ARG A 279 6.93 -8.89 25.11
CA ARG A 279 7.74 -9.21 23.94
C ARG A 279 7.43 -10.60 23.39
N ALA A 280 7.24 -11.59 24.27
CA ALA A 280 6.87 -12.94 23.88
C ALA A 280 5.46 -12.98 23.28
N LEU A 281 4.50 -12.26 23.86
CA LEU A 281 3.13 -12.14 23.33
C LEU A 281 3.12 -11.52 21.92
N LEU A 282 3.79 -10.38 21.73
CA LEU A 282 3.84 -9.72 20.42
C LEU A 282 4.58 -10.55 19.37
N SER A 283 5.66 -11.25 19.76
CA SER A 283 6.37 -12.15 18.85
C SER A 283 5.50 -13.34 18.42
N PHE A 284 4.74 -13.91 19.35
CA PHE A 284 3.76 -14.97 19.06
C PHE A 284 2.66 -14.46 18.12
N PHE A 285 2.12 -13.28 18.38
CA PHE A 285 1.10 -12.67 17.53
C PHE A 285 1.60 -12.45 16.09
N LEU A 286 2.80 -11.88 15.92
CA LEU A 286 3.39 -11.69 14.59
C LEU A 286 3.67 -13.01 13.86
N ALA A 287 4.05 -14.06 14.60
CA ALA A 287 4.23 -15.39 14.03
C ALA A 287 2.91 -15.98 13.55
N LYS A 288 1.83 -15.85 14.33
CA LYS A 288 0.48 -16.26 13.92
C LYS A 288 0.01 -15.45 12.72
N LEU A 289 0.17 -14.13 12.75
CA LEU A 289 -0.23 -13.24 11.67
C LEU A 289 0.46 -13.60 10.35
N HIS A 290 1.76 -13.89 10.38
CA HIS A 290 2.52 -14.30 9.20
C HIS A 290 2.08 -15.68 8.66
N THR A 291 1.73 -16.62 9.53
CA THR A 291 1.24 -17.94 9.11
C THR A 291 -0.16 -17.88 8.52
N ILE A 292 -1.05 -17.08 9.14
CA ILE A 292 -2.42 -16.88 8.68
C ILE A 292 -2.46 -16.06 7.39
N ASP A 293 -1.62 -15.03 7.32
CA ASP A 293 -1.49 -14.10 6.20
C ASP A 293 -2.85 -13.50 5.76
N PRO A 294 -3.57 -12.81 6.66
CA PRO A 294 -4.90 -12.30 6.38
C PRO A 294 -4.87 -11.19 5.33
N ASP A 295 -5.86 -11.18 4.45
CA ASP A 295 -6.08 -10.10 3.49
C ASP A 295 -6.71 -8.88 4.15
N VAL A 296 -7.56 -9.11 5.16
CA VAL A 296 -8.28 -8.07 5.91
C VAL A 296 -8.12 -8.30 7.40
N ILE A 297 -7.69 -7.27 8.11
CA ILE A 297 -7.72 -7.20 9.58
C ILE A 297 -8.85 -6.28 9.99
N VAL A 298 -9.80 -6.81 10.76
CA VAL A 298 -10.95 -6.10 11.28
C VAL A 298 -10.73 -5.84 12.78
N GLY A 299 -10.99 -4.64 13.24
CA GLY A 299 -10.98 -4.32 14.67
C GLY A 299 -11.83 -3.10 14.98
N HIS A 300 -12.20 -2.94 16.25
CA HIS A 300 -12.94 -1.76 16.69
C HIS A 300 -11.97 -0.60 16.92
N ASN A 301 -12.07 0.45 16.09
CA ASN A 301 -11.13 1.57 16.10
C ASN A 301 -9.65 1.16 15.86
N PHE A 302 -9.43 0.09 15.07
CA PHE A 302 -8.09 -0.47 14.84
C PHE A 302 -7.06 0.56 14.34
N ILE A 303 -7.43 1.34 13.33
CA ILE A 303 -6.56 2.37 12.73
C ILE A 303 -6.39 3.58 13.67
N GLY A 304 -7.37 3.85 14.53
CA GLY A 304 -7.36 5.02 15.41
C GLY A 304 -6.66 4.79 16.75
N PHE A 305 -6.51 3.54 17.20
CA PHE A 305 -5.91 3.23 18.50
C PHE A 305 -5.03 1.99 18.45
N ASP A 306 -5.56 0.83 18.06
CA ASP A 306 -4.85 -0.44 18.24
C ASP A 306 -3.52 -0.50 17.47
N LEU A 307 -3.52 -0.04 16.21
CA LEU A 307 -2.34 -0.03 15.35
C LEU A 307 -1.22 0.83 15.95
N ASP A 308 -1.58 1.99 16.47
CA ASP A 308 -0.64 2.92 17.07
C ASP A 308 0.01 2.33 18.33
N VAL A 309 -0.81 1.80 19.24
CA VAL A 309 -0.29 1.11 20.45
C VAL A 309 0.58 -0.08 20.07
N LEU A 310 0.17 -0.92 19.11
CA LEU A 310 0.97 -2.05 18.63
C LEU A 310 2.35 -1.60 18.14
N LEU A 311 2.42 -0.59 17.28
CA LEU A 311 3.69 -0.09 16.73
C LEU A 311 4.59 0.50 17.80
N HIS A 312 4.03 1.32 18.70
CA HIS A 312 4.78 1.90 19.81
C HIS A 312 5.35 0.85 20.77
N ARG A 313 4.55 -0.16 21.14
CA ARG A 313 5.02 -1.25 22.00
C ARG A 313 6.05 -2.11 21.32
N MET A 314 5.86 -2.47 20.05
CA MET A 314 6.87 -3.20 19.28
C MET A 314 8.19 -2.44 19.16
N ASN A 315 8.15 -1.12 18.99
CA ASN A 315 9.35 -0.29 18.96
C ASN A 315 10.08 -0.28 20.30
N ARG A 316 9.34 0.01 21.38
CA ARG A 316 9.87 0.15 22.73
C ARG A 316 10.57 -1.13 23.20
N ILE A 317 9.91 -2.28 23.05
CA ILE A 317 10.44 -3.57 23.50
C ILE A 317 11.31 -4.28 22.45
N LYS A 318 11.56 -3.61 21.31
CA LYS A 318 12.41 -4.08 20.20
C LYS A 318 12.00 -5.45 19.65
N VAL A 319 10.72 -5.59 19.29
CA VAL A 319 10.21 -6.80 18.63
C VAL A 319 10.77 -6.90 17.22
N VAL A 320 11.40 -8.03 16.91
CA VAL A 320 11.93 -8.32 15.57
C VAL A 320 10.78 -8.71 14.64
N GLY A 321 10.81 -8.23 13.39
CA GLY A 321 9.83 -8.60 12.39
C GLY A 321 8.48 -7.90 12.53
N TRP A 322 8.43 -6.72 13.17
CA TRP A 322 7.24 -5.86 13.26
C TRP A 322 6.59 -5.57 11.89
N SER A 323 7.37 -5.61 10.80
CA SER A 323 6.84 -5.40 9.44
C SER A 323 5.93 -6.52 8.94
N LYS A 324 5.84 -7.65 9.66
CA LYS A 324 4.84 -8.70 9.44
C LYS A 324 3.41 -8.28 9.77
N LEU A 325 3.22 -7.10 10.38
CA LEU A 325 1.90 -6.47 10.50
C LEU A 325 1.28 -6.20 9.12
N GLY A 326 2.09 -5.81 8.14
CA GLY A 326 1.71 -5.75 6.74
C GLY A 326 2.35 -6.87 5.93
N ARG A 327 2.27 -6.75 4.60
CA ARG A 327 2.85 -7.71 3.67
C ARG A 327 4.14 -7.23 3.00
N LEU A 328 4.59 -6.01 3.28
CA LEU A 328 5.87 -5.49 2.78
C LEU A 328 6.96 -5.57 3.84
N ARG A 329 8.10 -6.16 3.51
CA ARG A 329 9.26 -6.23 4.40
C ARG A 329 9.86 -4.84 4.55
N ARG A 330 10.03 -4.43 5.80
CA ARG A 330 10.66 -3.16 6.18
C ARG A 330 11.70 -3.40 7.26
N THR A 331 12.81 -2.68 7.13
CA THR A 331 13.94 -2.70 8.06
C THR A 331 13.87 -1.54 9.06
N VAL A 332 13.41 -0.38 8.59
CA VAL A 332 13.32 0.85 9.41
C VAL A 332 11.86 1.12 9.76
N MET A 333 11.60 1.27 11.06
CA MET A 333 10.28 1.66 11.55
C MET A 333 10.00 3.12 11.19
N PRO A 334 8.78 3.47 10.74
CA PRO A 334 8.43 4.86 10.51
C PRO A 334 8.57 5.69 11.79
N LYS A 335 8.73 7.01 11.61
CA LYS A 335 8.63 7.94 12.74
C LYS A 335 7.21 7.88 13.28
N LEU A 336 7.08 7.35 14.49
CA LEU A 336 5.83 7.29 15.23
C LEU A 336 5.52 8.66 15.83
N GLN A 337 4.24 8.97 16.02
CA GLN A 337 3.82 10.17 16.75
C GLN A 337 4.30 10.16 18.21
N ALA A 338 4.35 11.32 18.87
CA ALA A 338 4.97 11.43 20.19
C ALA A 338 4.23 10.69 21.32
N ASN A 339 2.91 10.43 21.15
CA ASN A 339 2.06 9.83 22.18
C ASN A 339 1.26 8.64 21.63
N ALA A 340 1.58 7.44 22.12
CA ALA A 340 0.84 6.22 21.82
C ALA A 340 -0.59 6.29 22.38
N GLY A 341 -1.61 6.24 21.51
CA GLY A 341 -3.02 6.30 21.86
C GLY A 341 -3.56 7.71 22.11
N GLY A 342 -2.89 8.75 21.59
CA GLY A 342 -3.43 10.11 21.60
C GLY A 342 -4.71 10.25 20.76
N MET A 343 -5.50 11.30 20.99
CA MET A 343 -6.79 11.58 20.30
C MET A 343 -6.73 11.67 18.75
N GLY A 344 -5.58 11.45 18.12
CA GLY A 344 -5.40 11.46 16.67
C GLY A 344 -5.40 10.05 16.06
N GLN A 345 -5.86 9.95 14.80
CA GLN A 345 -5.70 8.71 14.03
C GLN A 345 -4.23 8.39 13.78
N ALA A 346 -3.90 7.11 13.55
CA ALA A 346 -2.57 6.72 13.10
C ALA A 346 -2.12 7.56 11.88
N THR A 347 -0.88 8.02 11.93
CA THR A 347 -0.26 8.83 10.89
C THR A 347 -0.23 8.07 9.57
N TRP A 348 -0.09 8.80 8.46
CA TRP A 348 0.06 8.14 7.16
C TRP A 348 1.26 7.17 7.13
N ALA A 349 2.35 7.51 7.81
CA ALA A 349 3.54 6.66 7.88
C ALA A 349 3.31 5.35 8.66
N GLU A 350 2.48 5.39 9.72
CA GLU A 350 2.05 4.20 10.46
C GLU A 350 1.11 3.34 9.64
N LYS A 351 0.13 3.94 8.94
CA LYS A 351 -0.77 3.23 8.01
C LYS A 351 0.00 2.50 6.92
N GLN A 352 1.14 3.05 6.47
CA GLN A 352 2.02 2.39 5.50
C GLN A 352 2.65 1.09 6.04
N VAL A 353 2.75 0.87 7.35
CA VAL A 353 3.24 -0.41 7.89
C VAL A 353 2.31 -1.56 7.53
N MET A 354 1.01 -1.30 7.46
CA MET A 354 -0.02 -2.25 7.05
C MET A 354 -0.07 -2.51 5.54
N ALA A 355 0.85 -1.94 4.74
CA ALA A 355 0.82 -2.07 3.28
C ALA A 355 0.68 -3.53 2.83
N GLY A 356 -0.32 -3.77 1.98
CA GLY A 356 -0.67 -5.08 1.43
C GLY A 356 -1.72 -5.88 2.23
N GLY A 357 -2.06 -5.45 3.45
CA GLY A 357 -3.23 -5.90 4.19
C GLY A 357 -4.25 -4.75 4.33
N LEU A 358 -5.54 -5.06 4.25
CA LEU A 358 -6.60 -4.07 4.45
C LEU A 358 -6.93 -3.96 5.93
N GLY A 359 -6.86 -2.75 6.50
CA GLY A 359 -7.34 -2.47 7.85
C GLY A 359 -8.79 -1.98 7.80
N CYS A 360 -9.70 -2.66 8.50
CA CYS A 360 -11.09 -2.27 8.64
C CYS A 360 -11.38 -1.88 10.09
N GLY A 361 -11.74 -0.60 10.31
CA GLY A 361 -12.20 -0.11 11.60
C GLY A 361 -13.72 -0.16 11.67
N SER A 362 -14.31 -1.09 12.42
CA SER A 362 -15.77 -1.22 12.50
C SER A 362 -16.46 0.06 13.01
N PHE A 363 -15.81 0.78 13.93
CA PHE A 363 -16.25 2.10 14.41
C PHE A 363 -16.41 3.13 13.29
N PHE A 364 -15.50 3.15 12.32
CA PHE A 364 -15.57 4.08 11.18
C PHE A 364 -16.55 3.61 10.12
N ALA A 365 -16.69 2.29 9.93
CA ALA A 365 -17.63 1.72 8.96
C ALA A 365 -19.10 1.85 9.40
N ALA A 366 -19.36 1.96 10.70
CA ALA A 366 -20.69 2.12 11.26
C ALA A 366 -21.15 3.59 11.36
N LYS A 367 -20.24 4.55 11.20
CA LYS A 367 -20.56 5.97 11.03
C LYS A 367 -20.89 6.26 9.59
#